data_AF-A0A7W1SBB4-F1
#
_entry.id   AF-A0A7W1SBB4-F1
#
_cell.length_a   1.000
_cell.length_b   1.000
_cell.length_c   1.000
_cell.angle_alpha   90.00
_cell.angle_beta   90.00
_cell.angle_gamma   90.00
#
_symmetry.space_group_name_H-M   'P 1'
#
loop_
_entity.id
_entity.type
_entity.pdbx_description
1 polymer ?
#
loop_
_entity_poly.entity_id
_entity_poly.type
_entity_poly.pdbx_seq_one_letter_code
_entity_poly.pdbx_strand_id
1 'polypeptide(L)'
;MKPFVLAFVVVAAGAISMHAQDAGATAEQLARDVWKASGGENWSKVKTLKFTFVVEQDGQQLANAEHHWDIGAGTDRVKWKGRDVTVNLATPAEDEEGKAAYGRWVNDSYWLLAPLKVLDPGVKLTYEGPKESDSMQCETLRLAFAQVGLTPGDQYVLYIDPVTKLVRAWDYIPKAEGAMHGTWKRYETFGGLQLAMEHDFGGKIIRFADIAVETQ
;
A
#
# COMPACT_ATOMS: atom_id res chain seq x y z
N MET A 1 -11.48 69.41 20.65
CA MET A 1 -11.81 68.06 21.15
C MET A 1 -12.88 67.42 20.28
N LYS A 2 -12.50 66.46 19.43
CA LYS A 2 -13.33 65.41 18.82
C LYS A 2 -12.42 64.18 18.60
N PRO A 3 -12.90 62.94 18.80
CA PRO A 3 -12.08 61.84 19.28
C PRO A 3 -11.35 61.06 18.19
N PHE A 4 -10.25 60.45 18.61
CA PHE A 4 -9.42 59.49 17.89
C PHE A 4 -10.16 58.14 17.82
N VAL A 5 -10.35 57.57 16.63
CA VAL A 5 -10.88 56.21 16.45
C VAL A 5 -9.71 55.28 16.20
N LEU A 6 -9.46 54.39 17.15
CA LEU A 6 -8.46 53.32 17.04
C LEU A 6 -9.11 52.14 16.31
N ALA A 7 -8.67 51.85 15.09
CA ALA A 7 -9.08 50.66 14.36
C ALA A 7 -8.32 49.43 14.89
N PHE A 8 -9.01 48.52 15.56
CA PHE A 8 -8.49 47.19 15.86
C PHE A 8 -8.58 46.33 14.58
N VAL A 9 -7.44 46.07 13.95
CA VAL A 9 -7.32 44.96 13.00
C VAL A 9 -7.15 43.70 13.83
N VAL A 10 -8.22 42.92 13.97
CA VAL A 10 -8.14 41.56 14.48
C VAL A 10 -7.65 40.69 13.33
N VAL A 11 -6.36 40.35 13.35
CA VAL A 11 -5.82 39.27 12.51
C VAL A 11 -6.28 37.96 13.15
N ALA A 12 -7.37 37.39 12.65
CA ALA A 12 -7.80 36.05 12.99
C ALA A 12 -6.90 35.02 12.29
N ALA A 13 -5.69 34.80 12.82
CA ALA A 13 -4.84 33.67 12.47
C ALA A 13 -4.67 32.82 13.73
N GLY A 14 -5.33 31.65 13.81
CA GLY A 14 -5.09 30.76 14.95
C GLY A 14 -5.93 29.49 15.07
N ALA A 15 -7.13 29.40 14.49
CA ALA A 15 -7.99 28.23 14.74
C ALA A 15 -7.80 27.06 13.76
N ILE A 16 -7.13 27.27 12.61
CA ILE A 16 -6.96 26.25 11.57
C ILE A 16 -5.78 25.29 11.89
N SER A 17 -4.95 25.57 12.89
CA SER A 17 -3.62 24.93 13.00
C SER A 17 -3.46 23.81 14.03
N MET A 18 -4.39 23.60 14.98
CA MET A 18 -4.26 22.50 15.96
C MET A 18 -4.93 21.20 15.48
N HIS A 19 -6.19 21.24 15.02
CA HIS A 19 -6.90 20.04 14.58
C HIS A 19 -6.27 19.34 13.36
N ALA A 20 -5.75 20.10 12.39
CA ALA A 20 -5.05 19.51 11.25
C ALA A 20 -3.72 18.87 11.67
N GLN A 21 -3.05 19.43 12.67
CA GLN A 21 -1.80 18.94 13.21
C GLN A 21 -2.01 17.66 14.05
N ASP A 22 -3.08 17.61 14.84
CA ASP A 22 -3.51 16.42 15.59
C ASP A 22 -3.89 15.27 14.64
N ALA A 23 -4.68 15.56 13.59
CA ALA A 23 -5.08 14.56 12.60
C ALA A 23 -3.87 14.02 11.80
N GLY A 24 -2.91 14.88 11.47
CA GLY A 24 -1.65 14.48 10.84
C GLY A 24 -0.82 13.55 11.75
N ALA A 25 -0.68 13.91 13.03
CA ALA A 25 0.02 13.09 14.01
C ALA A 25 -0.66 11.73 14.22
N THR A 26 -1.99 11.68 14.23
CA THR A 26 -2.77 10.43 14.29
C THR A 26 -2.54 9.56 13.05
N ALA A 27 -2.58 10.14 11.86
CA ALA A 27 -2.38 9.40 10.61
C ALA A 27 -0.99 8.76 10.54
N GLU A 28 0.05 9.52 10.91
CA GLU A 28 1.42 9.00 10.97
C GLU A 28 1.59 7.89 12.02
N GLN A 29 0.96 8.03 13.19
CA GLN A 29 1.06 7.00 14.22
C GLN A 29 0.37 5.70 13.77
N LEU A 30 -0.82 5.80 13.19
CA LEU A 30 -1.53 4.64 12.67
C LEU A 30 -0.73 3.96 11.54
N ALA A 31 -0.09 4.73 10.66
CA ALA A 31 0.78 4.19 9.62
C ALA A 31 2.00 3.44 10.19
N ARG A 32 2.63 3.97 11.26
CA ARG A 32 3.72 3.29 11.97
C ARG A 32 3.25 1.99 12.62
N ASP A 33 2.07 1.99 13.23
CA ASP A 33 1.47 0.80 13.84
C ASP A 33 1.21 -0.29 12.79
N VAL A 34 0.64 0.08 11.63
CA VAL A 34 0.41 -0.82 10.49
C VAL A 34 1.73 -1.38 9.99
N TRP A 35 2.70 -0.52 9.69
CA TRP A 35 4.01 -0.92 9.18
C TRP A 35 4.70 -1.91 10.13
N LYS A 36 4.65 -1.62 11.44
CA LYS A 36 5.24 -2.49 12.47
C LYS A 36 4.50 -3.82 12.57
N ALA A 37 3.17 -3.81 12.62
CA ALA A 37 2.36 -5.03 12.69
C ALA A 37 2.53 -5.92 11.46
N SER A 38 2.81 -5.33 10.30
CA SER A 38 3.14 -6.05 9.06
C SER A 38 4.56 -6.63 9.03
N GLY A 39 5.36 -6.38 10.08
CA GLY A 39 6.72 -6.90 10.20
C GLY A 39 7.81 -5.99 9.61
N GLY A 40 7.53 -4.70 9.44
CA GLY A 40 8.47 -3.75 8.83
C GLY A 40 9.84 -3.68 9.51
N GLU A 41 9.92 -3.92 10.82
CA GLU A 41 11.18 -4.00 11.57
C GLU A 41 12.10 -5.15 11.10
N ASN A 42 11.55 -6.13 10.39
CA ASN A 42 12.30 -7.25 9.81
C ASN A 42 12.69 -7.03 8.34
N TRP A 43 12.16 -5.99 7.67
CA TRP A 43 12.37 -5.77 6.24
C TRP A 43 13.85 -5.68 5.86
N SER A 44 14.67 -5.00 6.68
CA SER A 44 16.11 -4.86 6.42
C SER A 44 16.89 -6.17 6.45
N LYS A 45 16.30 -7.25 6.98
CA LYS A 45 16.90 -8.59 7.04
C LYS A 45 16.54 -9.43 5.83
N VAL A 46 15.52 -9.06 5.05
CA VAL A 46 15.04 -9.81 3.90
C VAL A 46 16.07 -9.75 2.78
N LYS A 47 16.53 -10.92 2.33
CA LYS A 47 17.43 -11.07 1.17
C LYS A 47 16.65 -11.32 -0.10
N THR A 48 15.74 -12.27 -0.06
CA THR A 48 14.91 -12.64 -1.21
C THR A 48 13.45 -12.75 -0.80
N LEU A 49 12.57 -12.35 -1.72
CA LEU A 49 11.13 -12.54 -1.63
C LEU A 49 10.66 -13.18 -2.93
N LYS A 50 10.13 -14.40 -2.82
CA LYS A 50 9.46 -15.09 -3.91
C LYS A 50 7.97 -15.08 -3.67
N PHE A 51 7.18 -14.97 -4.73
CA PHE A 51 5.74 -15.14 -4.70
C PHE A 51 5.20 -15.30 -6.13
N THR A 52 4.01 -15.88 -6.25
CA THR A 52 3.24 -15.93 -7.49
C THR A 52 1.99 -15.09 -7.32
N PHE A 53 1.85 -14.02 -8.09
CA PHE A 53 0.62 -13.23 -8.19
C PHE A 53 -0.36 -13.95 -9.10
N VAL A 54 -1.56 -14.28 -8.60
CA VAL A 54 -2.58 -15.03 -9.35
C VAL A 54 -3.89 -14.27 -9.32
N VAL A 55 -4.50 -14.05 -10.49
CA VAL A 55 -5.85 -13.48 -10.62
C VAL A 55 -6.81 -14.57 -11.00
N GLU A 56 -7.88 -14.71 -10.23
CA GLU A 56 -8.94 -15.69 -10.46
C GLU A 56 -10.32 -15.03 -10.47
N GLN A 57 -11.23 -15.65 -11.21
CA GLN A 57 -12.64 -15.31 -11.19
C GLN A 57 -13.44 -16.58 -11.50
N ASP A 58 -14.52 -16.82 -10.76
CA ASP A 58 -15.39 -17.99 -10.94
C ASP A 58 -14.63 -19.34 -10.93
N GLY A 59 -13.58 -19.43 -10.10
CA GLY A 59 -12.72 -20.61 -9.97
C GLY A 59 -11.73 -20.84 -11.12
N GLN A 60 -11.65 -19.92 -12.08
CA GLN A 60 -10.70 -19.97 -13.19
C GLN A 60 -9.55 -19.00 -13.00
N GLN A 61 -8.32 -19.47 -13.24
CA GLN A 61 -7.15 -18.60 -13.30
C GLN A 61 -7.16 -17.77 -14.59
N LEU A 62 -7.24 -16.45 -14.46
CA LEU A 62 -7.23 -15.49 -15.56
C LEU A 62 -5.81 -15.04 -15.92
N ALA A 63 -4.94 -14.91 -14.92
CA ALA A 63 -3.57 -14.49 -15.11
C ALA A 63 -2.70 -14.95 -13.94
N ASN A 64 -1.41 -15.13 -14.19
CA ASN A 64 -0.41 -15.25 -13.15
C ASN A 64 0.92 -14.59 -13.55
N ALA A 65 1.73 -14.25 -12.54
CA ALA A 65 3.12 -13.87 -12.67
C ALA A 65 3.93 -14.40 -11.48
N GLU A 66 5.03 -15.10 -11.75
CA GLU A 66 5.99 -15.54 -10.73
C GLU A 66 7.05 -14.45 -10.55
N HIS A 67 7.41 -14.18 -9.30
CA HIS A 67 8.43 -13.22 -8.91
C HIS A 67 9.52 -13.92 -8.10
N HIS A 68 10.77 -13.54 -8.36
CA HIS A 68 11.91 -13.87 -7.53
C HIS A 68 12.73 -12.61 -7.36
N TRP A 69 12.38 -11.87 -6.32
CA TRP A 69 12.98 -10.60 -6.00
C TRP A 69 14.20 -10.81 -5.12
N ASP A 70 15.36 -10.42 -5.64
CA ASP A 70 16.59 -10.24 -4.87
C ASP A 70 16.69 -8.79 -4.40
N ILE A 71 16.50 -8.58 -3.10
CA ILE A 71 16.48 -7.26 -2.47
C ILE A 71 17.87 -6.62 -2.54
N GLY A 72 18.93 -7.41 -2.33
CA GLY A 72 20.30 -6.92 -2.28
C GLY A 72 20.87 -6.57 -3.65
N ALA A 73 20.55 -7.38 -4.67
CA ALA A 73 20.92 -7.10 -6.05
C ALA A 73 20.05 -6.00 -6.69
N GLY A 74 18.89 -5.67 -6.09
CA GLY A 74 17.96 -4.70 -6.65
C GLY A 74 17.36 -5.19 -7.97
N THR A 75 17.08 -6.49 -8.07
CA THR A 75 16.56 -7.12 -9.29
C THR A 75 15.39 -8.02 -8.99
N ASP A 76 14.43 -8.10 -9.90
CA ASP A 76 13.36 -9.10 -9.84
C ASP A 76 13.35 -9.93 -11.11
N ARG A 77 13.29 -11.26 -10.97
CA ARG A 77 13.05 -12.16 -12.09
C ARG A 77 11.57 -12.48 -12.17
N VAL A 78 10.93 -11.94 -13.20
CA VAL A 78 9.49 -12.04 -13.43
C VAL A 78 9.21 -13.03 -14.56
N LYS A 79 8.29 -13.97 -14.33
CA LYS A 79 7.80 -14.86 -15.39
C LYS A 79 6.30 -14.74 -15.54
N TRP A 80 5.83 -14.61 -16.78
CA TRP A 80 4.41 -14.53 -17.09
C TRP A 80 4.15 -14.91 -18.54
N LYS A 81 3.07 -15.66 -18.82
CA LYS A 81 2.66 -16.00 -20.19
C LYS A 81 3.81 -16.52 -21.09
N GLY A 82 4.69 -17.35 -20.53
CA GLY A 82 5.86 -17.92 -21.23
C GLY A 82 7.08 -16.99 -21.34
N ARG A 83 7.03 -15.75 -20.85
CA ARG A 83 8.17 -14.85 -20.72
C ARG A 83 8.92 -15.08 -19.42
N ASP A 84 10.20 -14.71 -19.42
CA ASP A 84 11.12 -14.87 -18.31
C ASP A 84 12.18 -13.77 -18.37
N VAL A 85 12.00 -12.73 -17.56
CA VAL A 85 12.78 -11.49 -17.65
C VAL A 85 13.32 -11.14 -16.28
N THR A 86 14.61 -10.85 -16.19
CA THR A 86 15.21 -10.25 -14.99
C THR A 86 15.33 -8.75 -15.18
N VAL A 87 14.61 -7.99 -14.37
CA VAL A 87 14.61 -6.53 -14.41
C VAL A 87 15.52 -5.95 -13.32
N ASN A 88 16.34 -4.97 -13.69
CA ASN A 88 17.03 -4.11 -12.73
C ASN A 88 16.07 -3.01 -12.27
N LEU A 89 15.84 -2.89 -10.96
CA LEU A 89 14.81 -2.02 -10.42
C LEU A 89 15.23 -0.55 -10.35
N ALA A 90 16.54 -0.27 -10.36
CA ALA A 90 17.07 1.08 -10.40
C ALA A 90 17.12 1.63 -11.83
N THR A 91 17.41 0.76 -12.80
CA THR A 91 17.51 1.11 -14.23
C THR A 91 16.81 0.03 -15.06
N PRO A 92 15.46 -0.01 -15.06
CA PRO A 92 14.72 -0.99 -15.85
C PRO A 92 15.02 -0.81 -17.35
N ALA A 93 15.00 -1.90 -18.10
CA ALA A 93 15.22 -1.84 -19.54
C ALA A 93 14.03 -1.14 -20.22
N GLU A 94 14.34 -0.33 -21.23
CA GLU A 94 13.36 0.50 -21.94
C GLU A 94 12.65 -0.23 -23.09
N ASP A 95 13.05 -1.47 -23.38
CA ASP A 95 12.33 -2.32 -24.31
C ASP A 95 10.97 -2.78 -23.74
N GLU A 96 10.13 -3.34 -24.60
CA GLU A 96 8.78 -3.76 -24.26
C GLU A 96 8.73 -4.80 -23.12
N GLU A 97 9.69 -5.73 -23.08
CA GLU A 97 9.70 -6.80 -22.08
C GLU A 97 10.20 -6.32 -20.73
N GLY A 98 11.22 -5.46 -20.71
CA GLY A 98 11.72 -4.79 -19.51
C GLY A 98 10.68 -3.89 -18.87
N LYS A 99 9.98 -3.08 -19.68
CA LYS A 99 8.86 -2.25 -19.22
C LYS A 99 7.73 -3.09 -18.64
N ALA A 100 7.36 -4.19 -19.30
CA ALA A 100 6.33 -5.10 -18.82
C ALA A 100 6.72 -5.79 -17.50
N ALA A 101 7.96 -6.28 -17.38
CA ALA A 101 8.48 -6.89 -16.16
C ALA A 101 8.53 -5.89 -15.00
N TYR A 102 9.06 -4.69 -15.24
CA TYR A 102 9.09 -3.62 -14.25
C TYR A 102 7.69 -3.23 -13.79
N GLY A 103 6.75 -3.08 -14.72
CA GLY A 103 5.35 -2.78 -14.43
C GLY A 103 4.70 -3.83 -13.55
N ARG A 104 4.98 -5.12 -13.81
CA ARG A 104 4.53 -6.21 -12.94
C ARG A 104 5.17 -6.16 -11.57
N TRP A 105 6.48 -5.96 -11.47
CA TRP A 105 7.12 -5.80 -10.16
C TRP A 105 6.48 -4.66 -9.37
N VAL A 106 6.30 -3.47 -9.97
CA VAL A 106 5.66 -2.33 -9.31
C VAL A 106 4.24 -2.68 -8.82
N ASN A 107 3.40 -3.25 -9.68
CA ASN A 107 2.02 -3.58 -9.33
C ASN A 107 1.95 -4.76 -8.35
N ASP A 108 2.44 -5.92 -8.76
CA ASP A 108 2.20 -7.19 -8.10
C ASP A 108 2.86 -7.19 -6.69
N SER A 109 4.03 -6.56 -6.54
CA SER A 109 4.66 -6.39 -5.22
C SER A 109 3.95 -5.35 -4.34
N TYR A 110 3.41 -4.28 -4.90
CA TYR A 110 2.64 -3.30 -4.13
C TYR A 110 1.37 -3.93 -3.56
N TRP A 111 0.68 -4.75 -4.36
CA TRP A 111 -0.51 -5.46 -3.91
C TRP A 111 -0.20 -6.45 -2.78
N LEU A 112 0.95 -7.10 -2.78
CA LEU A 112 1.39 -7.96 -1.66
C LEU A 112 1.80 -7.15 -0.42
N LEU A 113 2.49 -6.02 -0.62
CA LEU A 113 3.28 -5.35 0.41
C LEU A 113 2.76 -3.98 0.84
N ALA A 114 1.61 -3.51 0.35
CA ALA A 114 1.10 -2.16 0.63
C ALA A 114 1.23 -1.71 2.11
N PRO A 115 0.91 -2.56 3.13
CA PRO A 115 1.10 -2.21 4.54
C PRO A 115 2.56 -1.88 4.94
N LEU A 116 3.54 -2.49 4.29
CA LEU A 116 4.97 -2.24 4.51
C LEU A 116 5.47 -0.98 3.78
N LYS A 117 4.66 -0.42 2.89
CA LYS A 117 5.00 0.73 2.03
C LYS A 117 4.27 2.01 2.43
N VAL A 118 3.47 1.99 3.49
CA VAL A 118 2.66 3.13 3.96
C VAL A 118 3.52 4.32 4.44
N LEU A 119 4.79 4.09 4.72
CA LEU A 119 5.78 5.12 5.12
C LEU A 119 6.78 5.45 4.00
N ASP A 120 6.62 4.90 2.79
CA ASP A 120 7.53 5.17 1.68
C ASP A 120 7.51 6.67 1.32
N PRO A 121 8.66 7.24 0.88
CA PRO A 121 8.71 8.63 0.45
C PRO A 121 7.66 8.94 -0.64
N GLY A 122 6.96 10.06 -0.48
CA GLY A 122 5.92 10.50 -1.42
C GLY A 122 4.50 10.02 -1.08
N VAL A 123 4.32 9.19 -0.04
CA VAL A 123 2.99 8.87 0.49
C VAL A 123 2.45 10.03 1.32
N LYS A 124 1.22 10.45 1.03
CA LYS A 124 0.45 11.40 1.83
C LYS A 124 -0.63 10.64 2.58
N LEU A 125 -0.66 10.84 3.90
CA LEU A 125 -1.53 10.13 4.82
C LEU A 125 -2.64 11.05 5.33
N THR A 126 -3.87 10.54 5.34
CA THR A 126 -5.01 11.20 5.99
C THR A 126 -5.74 10.17 6.85
N TYR A 127 -5.85 10.42 8.14
CA TYR A 127 -6.72 9.63 9.02
C TYR A 127 -8.18 10.04 8.79
N GLU A 128 -9.04 9.08 8.51
CA GLU A 128 -10.46 9.33 8.18
C GLU A 128 -11.43 8.90 9.30
N GLY A 129 -10.90 8.55 10.48
CA GLY A 129 -11.69 8.08 11.60
C GLY A 129 -12.06 6.60 11.52
N PRO A 130 -12.82 6.09 12.50
CA PRO A 130 -13.36 4.75 12.45
C PRO A 130 -14.44 4.61 11.37
N LYS A 131 -14.41 3.51 10.62
CA LYS A 131 -15.48 3.11 9.70
C LYS A 131 -15.76 1.62 9.83
N GLU A 132 -16.99 1.23 9.52
CA GLU A 132 -17.36 -0.18 9.47
C GLU A 132 -16.86 -0.83 8.18
N SER A 133 -16.27 -2.02 8.29
CA SER A 133 -15.93 -2.92 7.19
C SER A 133 -16.15 -4.35 7.63
N ASP A 134 -16.91 -5.13 6.85
CA ASP A 134 -17.26 -6.51 7.15
C ASP A 134 -17.76 -6.71 8.59
N SER A 135 -18.74 -5.89 8.99
CA SER A 135 -19.34 -5.88 10.34
C SER A 135 -18.36 -5.60 11.50
N MET A 136 -17.19 -5.01 11.23
CA MET A 136 -16.26 -4.56 12.26
C MET A 136 -15.90 -3.09 12.10
N GLN A 137 -15.85 -2.38 13.23
CA GLN A 137 -15.24 -1.05 13.31
C GLN A 137 -13.72 -1.13 13.11
N CYS A 138 -13.25 -0.48 12.05
CA CYS A 138 -11.85 -0.38 11.67
C CYS A 138 -11.39 1.07 11.75
N GLU A 139 -10.13 1.29 12.12
CA GLU A 139 -9.50 2.59 11.88
C GLU A 139 -9.23 2.76 10.39
N THR A 140 -9.42 3.96 9.83
CA THR A 140 -9.21 4.17 8.39
C THR A 140 -8.13 5.18 8.06
N LEU A 141 -7.26 4.78 7.12
CA LEU A 141 -6.12 5.55 6.68
C LEU A 141 -6.15 5.69 5.16
N ARG A 142 -6.32 6.91 4.66
CA ARG A 142 -6.20 7.22 3.23
C ARG A 142 -4.74 7.45 2.85
N LEU A 143 -4.35 6.86 1.73
CA LEU A 143 -3.08 7.05 1.05
C LEU A 143 -3.31 7.75 -0.29
N ALA A 144 -2.50 8.78 -0.55
CA ALA A 144 -2.36 9.38 -1.87
C ALA A 144 -0.87 9.54 -2.21
N PHE A 145 -0.51 9.43 -3.49
CA PHE A 145 0.90 9.39 -3.91
C PHE A 145 1.30 10.68 -4.63
N ALA A 146 2.38 11.31 -4.19
CA ALA A 146 2.95 12.51 -4.80
C ALA A 146 4.01 12.14 -5.83
N GLN A 147 3.63 12.06 -7.11
CA GLN A 147 4.56 11.87 -8.24
C GLN A 147 5.46 10.62 -8.12
N VAL A 148 4.96 9.55 -7.50
CA VAL A 148 5.64 8.25 -7.38
C VAL A 148 4.76 7.13 -7.94
N GLY A 149 5.37 6.01 -8.28
CA GLY A 149 4.69 4.85 -8.88
C GLY A 149 4.34 5.04 -10.35
N LEU A 150 3.67 4.03 -10.92
CA LEU A 150 3.26 4.02 -12.34
C LEU A 150 1.81 4.48 -12.55
N THR A 151 1.04 4.65 -11.48
CA THR A 151 -0.38 5.03 -11.53
C THR A 151 -0.65 6.32 -10.73
N PRO A 152 -0.17 7.47 -11.23
CA PRO A 152 -0.32 8.74 -10.53
C PRO A 152 -1.79 9.15 -10.40
N GLY A 153 -2.21 9.44 -9.17
CA GLY A 153 -3.56 9.87 -8.84
C GLY A 153 -4.44 8.77 -8.24
N ASP A 154 -3.99 7.51 -8.27
CA ASP A 154 -4.62 6.44 -7.52
C ASP A 154 -4.54 6.72 -6.02
N GLN A 155 -5.57 6.29 -5.31
CA GLN A 155 -5.65 6.39 -3.85
C GLN A 155 -6.10 5.06 -3.27
N TYR A 156 -5.79 4.88 -1.99
CA TYR A 156 -6.28 3.75 -1.21
C TYR A 156 -6.86 4.26 0.10
N VAL A 157 -7.91 3.63 0.59
CA VAL A 157 -8.33 3.76 1.99
C VAL A 157 -8.15 2.41 2.64
N LEU A 158 -7.18 2.28 3.56
CA LEU A 158 -6.97 1.05 4.31
C LEU A 158 -7.94 1.01 5.50
N TYR A 159 -8.59 -0.14 5.67
CA TYR A 159 -9.38 -0.48 6.86
C TYR A 159 -8.51 -1.35 7.77
N ILE A 160 -8.20 -0.82 8.95
CA ILE A 160 -7.19 -1.37 9.85
C ILE A 160 -7.87 -1.90 11.10
N ASP A 161 -7.55 -3.14 11.45
CA ASP A 161 -8.03 -3.75 12.68
C ASP A 161 -7.50 -2.96 13.91
N PRO A 162 -8.37 -2.47 14.81
CA PRO A 162 -7.93 -1.62 15.90
C PRO A 162 -7.08 -2.37 16.93
N VAL A 163 -7.15 -3.70 16.97
CA VAL A 163 -6.39 -4.55 17.91
C VAL A 163 -5.10 -5.04 17.27
N THR A 164 -5.20 -5.73 16.12
CA THR A 164 -4.02 -6.36 15.50
C THR A 164 -3.18 -5.39 14.68
N LYS A 165 -3.75 -4.24 14.30
CA LYS A 165 -3.17 -3.23 13.39
C LYS A 165 -2.86 -3.76 11.99
N LEU A 166 -3.34 -4.97 11.64
CA LEU A 166 -3.28 -5.48 10.29
C LEU A 166 -4.39 -4.87 9.43
N VAL A 167 -4.10 -4.73 8.13
CA VAL A 167 -5.10 -4.31 7.15
C VAL A 167 -6.09 -5.44 6.93
N ARG A 168 -7.38 -5.10 6.91
CA ARG A 168 -8.51 -6.03 6.79
C ARG A 168 -9.18 -5.95 5.44
N ALA A 169 -9.17 -4.74 4.89
CA ALA A 169 -9.69 -4.42 3.60
C ALA A 169 -9.09 -3.10 3.14
N TRP A 170 -9.33 -2.78 1.88
CA TRP A 170 -9.08 -1.46 1.34
C TRP A 170 -10.19 -1.07 0.37
N ASP A 171 -10.32 0.23 0.15
CA ASP A 171 -10.93 0.74 -1.07
C ASP A 171 -9.81 1.19 -1.99
N TYR A 172 -9.65 0.52 -3.14
CA TYR A 172 -8.78 0.98 -4.22
C TYR A 172 -9.54 1.96 -5.10
N ILE A 173 -9.02 3.18 -5.24
CA ILE A 173 -9.67 4.28 -5.93
C ILE A 173 -8.76 4.72 -7.08
N PRO A 174 -8.88 4.09 -8.26
CA PRO A 174 -8.15 4.53 -9.45
C PRO A 174 -8.64 5.92 -9.88
N LYS A 175 -7.75 6.74 -10.45
CA LYS A 175 -8.04 8.14 -10.80
C LYS A 175 -9.32 8.35 -11.64
N ALA A 176 -9.65 7.40 -12.52
CA ALA A 176 -10.71 7.55 -13.53
C ALA A 176 -12.00 6.77 -13.22
N GLU A 177 -12.07 6.01 -12.13
CA GLU A 177 -13.17 5.08 -11.86
C GLU A 177 -13.68 5.19 -10.43
N GLY A 178 -14.73 4.41 -10.11
CA GLY A 178 -15.26 4.28 -8.76
C GLY A 178 -14.33 3.49 -7.85
N ALA A 179 -14.57 3.58 -6.54
CA ALA A 179 -13.87 2.79 -5.54
C ALA A 179 -14.20 1.30 -5.68
N MET A 180 -13.18 0.45 -5.64
CA MET A 180 -13.29 -1.01 -5.57
C MET A 180 -12.89 -1.49 -4.19
N HIS A 181 -13.83 -2.10 -3.47
CA HIS A 181 -13.56 -2.68 -2.16
C HIS A 181 -12.89 -4.05 -2.31
N GLY A 182 -11.78 -4.24 -1.62
CA GLY A 182 -11.00 -5.48 -1.63
C GLY A 182 -10.64 -5.93 -0.23
N THR A 183 -10.84 -7.20 0.10
CA THR A 183 -10.47 -7.73 1.42
C THR A 183 -8.97 -8.02 1.53
N TRP A 184 -8.45 -8.16 2.75
CA TRP A 184 -7.11 -8.67 3.07
C TRP A 184 -7.27 -9.87 3.99
N LYS A 185 -7.07 -11.07 3.45
CA LYS A 185 -7.40 -12.34 4.11
C LYS A 185 -6.21 -13.30 4.14
N ARG A 186 -6.34 -14.33 4.97
CA ARG A 186 -5.39 -15.45 5.10
C ARG A 186 -3.97 -14.97 5.38
N TYR A 187 -3.83 -14.20 6.46
CA TYR A 187 -2.53 -13.74 6.90
C TYR A 187 -1.68 -14.92 7.38
N GLU A 188 -0.44 -14.96 6.92
CA GLU A 188 0.60 -15.88 7.39
C GLU A 188 1.92 -15.12 7.62
N THR A 189 2.84 -15.76 8.34
CA THR A 189 4.16 -15.18 8.68
C THR A 189 5.24 -15.76 7.78
N PHE A 190 5.98 -14.90 7.07
CA PHE A 190 7.12 -15.29 6.22
C PHE A 190 8.34 -14.45 6.55
N GLY A 191 9.40 -15.07 7.07
CA GLY A 191 10.63 -14.35 7.42
C GLY A 191 10.42 -13.16 8.37
N GLY A 192 9.41 -13.23 9.23
CA GLY A 192 9.02 -12.16 10.15
C GLY A 192 8.11 -11.08 9.55
N LEU A 193 7.62 -11.25 8.32
CA LEU A 193 6.61 -10.40 7.69
C LEU A 193 5.21 -11.03 7.85
N GLN A 194 4.20 -10.22 8.15
CA GLN A 194 2.79 -10.63 8.14
C GLN A 194 2.18 -10.27 6.78
N LEU A 195 1.91 -11.27 5.94
CA LEU A 195 1.44 -11.06 4.57
C LEU A 195 0.05 -11.68 4.38
N ALA A 196 -0.88 -10.91 3.80
CA ALA A 196 -2.16 -11.45 3.37
C ALA A 196 -1.97 -12.20 2.05
N MET A 197 -2.51 -13.41 1.99
CA MET A 197 -2.36 -14.27 0.82
C MET A 197 -3.52 -14.14 -0.17
N GLU A 198 -4.58 -13.41 0.18
CA GLU A 198 -5.78 -13.30 -0.64
C GLU A 198 -6.47 -11.93 -0.51
N HIS A 199 -6.86 -11.37 -1.65
CA HIS A 199 -7.75 -10.23 -1.77
C HIS A 199 -8.98 -10.59 -2.60
N ASP A 200 -10.16 -10.38 -2.02
CA ASP A 200 -11.45 -10.61 -2.69
C ASP A 200 -12.13 -9.28 -3.02
N PHE A 201 -12.41 -9.07 -4.32
CA PHE A 201 -13.12 -7.92 -4.88
C PHE A 201 -14.51 -8.32 -5.38
N GLY A 202 -15.27 -9.03 -4.55
CA GLY A 202 -16.62 -9.47 -4.89
C GLY A 202 -16.62 -10.60 -5.92
N GLY A 203 -15.76 -11.61 -5.74
CA GLY A 203 -15.67 -12.81 -6.57
C GLY A 203 -14.50 -12.80 -7.55
N LYS A 204 -13.90 -11.64 -7.82
CA LYS A 204 -12.57 -11.55 -8.43
C LYS A 204 -11.51 -11.62 -7.34
N ILE A 205 -10.72 -12.68 -7.34
CA ILE A 205 -9.74 -12.99 -6.31
C ILE A 205 -8.34 -12.69 -6.84
N ILE A 206 -7.54 -12.03 -6.02
CA ILE A 206 -6.09 -11.96 -6.19
C ILE A 206 -5.47 -12.80 -5.08
N ARG A 207 -4.68 -13.80 -5.45
CA ARG A 207 -3.97 -14.68 -4.52
C ARG A 207 -2.46 -14.53 -4.69
N PHE A 208 -1.75 -14.62 -3.58
CA PHE A 208 -0.30 -14.74 -3.55
C PHE A 208 0.06 -16.16 -3.13
N ALA A 209 0.58 -16.93 -4.06
CA ALA A 209 1.04 -18.30 -3.84
C ALA A 209 2.57 -18.35 -3.75
N ASP A 210 3.11 -19.51 -3.37
CA ASP A 210 4.55 -19.80 -3.36
C ASP A 210 5.41 -18.75 -2.64
N ILE A 211 4.83 -18.12 -1.60
CA ILE A 211 5.53 -17.10 -0.84
C ILE A 211 6.70 -17.74 -0.10
N ALA A 212 7.90 -17.23 -0.34
CA ALA A 212 9.09 -17.61 0.41
C ALA A 212 9.96 -16.38 0.67
N VAL A 213 10.36 -16.21 1.93
CA VAL A 213 11.21 -15.12 2.38
C VAL A 213 12.49 -15.70 2.96
N GLU A 214 13.63 -15.34 2.37
CA GLU A 214 14.95 -15.64 2.92
C GLU A 214 15.46 -14.43 3.70
N THR A 215 16.06 -14.67 4.87
CA THR A 215 16.60 -13.61 5.74
C THR A 215 18.10 -13.79 6.01
N GLN A 216 18.74 -12.76 6.56
CA GLN A 216 20.14 -12.78 6.98
C GLN A 216 20.41 -13.68 8.17
#